data_AF-A0A1Y0EBN8-F1
#
_entry.id   AF-A0A1Y0EBN8-F1
#
_cell.length_a   1.000
_cell.length_b   1.000
_cell.length_c   1.000
_cell.angle_alpha   90.00
_cell.angle_beta   90.00
_cell.angle_gamma   90.00
#
_symmetry.space_group_name_H-M   'P 1'
#
loop_
_entity.id
_entity.type
_entity.pdbx_description
1 polymer ?
#
loop_
_entity_poly.entity_id
_entity_poly.type
_entity_poly.pdbx_seq_one_letter_code
_entity_poly.pdbx_strand_id
1 'polypeptide(L)'
;MAQGLAQQLPLRVAGLTSTGVAVYGGGLGHIGFLLGGLGIAGIAAWYLCRPPALPAPPPPAPREPVLPPAPDHAYLDTAAAHDLTSGVAFAAQINALAPRAKLPVLGQADLARLAAVIDARQRKKALFRMAPPIAVIRQPRQGIDITRAGRSWLGGLPQLGGAPWPRGAQDQPLQHLAQIALDDLPAHQLPPALPRQGSLCFFASPMPGGDLAHKVLYIPPKRQMTPDHPAQTAAAPVLARWPVGFHPLPAHDSAAAMALAFADDKGGVPDVDIPWLWDSAQRVVRSLVLAEKDIPRTIAEARTRVADHGDRYAPELDFLIQNEPAFRRYVQAAVHWVAQHAPFTPMAPDDVALLEALFGQISTRPHRQPGFALFYRYSRGQITRLRAARRATLLTLARAEPAIYDLLPAAVKTELDAHHRLPARGQWHQMFGRPADGSDSIGAHEHDHMLLQLQADPLLDWGWGDSGVIRFWISTEDLAARRWDAVAVTLQSP
;
A
#
# COMPACT_ATOMS: atom_id res chain seq x y z
N MET A 1 19.36 65.36 -2.86
CA MET A 1 19.53 66.23 -1.68
C MET A 1 19.24 65.40 -0.44
N ALA A 2 20.22 65.37 0.48
CA ALA A 2 20.23 64.92 1.89
C ALA A 2 19.67 63.51 2.22
N GLN A 3 20.49 62.49 2.55
CA GLN A 3 21.20 62.22 3.83
C GLN A 3 20.23 61.81 4.96
N GLY A 4 20.41 60.81 5.81
CA GLY A 4 21.46 59.84 6.20
C GLY A 4 20.87 59.10 7.43
N LEU A 5 21.16 57.84 7.73
CA LEU A 5 22.25 57.45 8.63
C LEU A 5 22.27 55.93 8.74
N ALA A 6 23.41 55.35 8.34
CA ALA A 6 23.86 54.04 8.77
C ALA A 6 24.56 54.17 10.13
N GLN A 7 24.39 53.19 11.02
CA GLN A 7 25.31 52.94 12.12
C GLN A 7 25.71 51.46 12.12
N GLN A 8 26.92 51.21 11.62
CA GLN A 8 27.76 50.09 11.99
C GLN A 8 28.61 50.51 13.20
N LEU A 9 28.99 49.57 14.07
CA LEU A 9 30.30 49.53 14.74
C LEU A 9 30.59 48.08 15.24
N PRO A 10 31.87 47.71 15.49
CA PRO A 10 32.44 46.40 15.21
C PRO A 10 33.10 45.73 16.43
N LEU A 11 33.41 44.43 16.37
CA LEU A 11 34.35 43.75 17.29
C LEU A 11 35.01 42.59 16.53
N ARG A 12 36.20 42.80 15.94
CA ARG A 12 37.56 42.49 16.42
C ARG A 12 37.90 41.00 16.54
N VAL A 13 38.85 40.62 15.69
CA VAL A 13 39.59 39.35 15.58
C VAL A 13 40.77 39.35 16.55
N ALA A 14 40.97 38.23 17.24
CA ALA A 14 42.23 37.74 17.80
C ALA A 14 42.24 36.21 17.53
N GLY A 15 43.22 35.56 16.92
CA GLY A 15 44.65 35.85 16.84
C GLY A 15 45.39 35.13 17.96
N LEU A 16 45.56 33.81 17.88
CA LEU A 16 46.54 33.07 18.69
C LEU A 16 47.12 31.89 17.89
N THR A 17 48.45 31.90 17.84
CA THR A 17 49.35 31.07 17.07
C THR A 17 49.75 29.78 17.78
N SER A 18 50.24 28.86 16.95
CA SER A 18 50.86 27.55 17.17
C SER A 18 51.87 27.38 18.31
N THR A 19 51.97 26.11 18.79
CA THR A 19 53.16 25.23 19.00
C THR A 19 52.79 24.21 20.09
N GLY A 20 53.14 22.93 20.12
CA GLY A 20 53.91 22.02 19.28
C GLY A 20 54.02 20.64 20.00
N VAL A 21 54.03 19.56 19.20
CA VAL A 21 54.89 18.34 19.25
C VAL A 21 55.05 17.46 20.52
N ALA A 22 55.09 16.14 20.23
CA ALA A 22 55.65 14.96 20.95
C ALA A 22 54.73 14.19 21.92
N VAL A 23 54.28 12.94 21.62
CA VAL A 23 54.96 11.62 21.47
C VAL A 23 55.29 10.94 22.81
N TYR A 24 54.60 9.82 23.11
CA TYR A 24 55.06 8.47 23.54
C TYR A 24 53.84 7.67 24.04
N GLY A 25 53.51 6.51 23.47
CA GLY A 25 53.91 5.17 23.95
C GLY A 25 53.00 4.73 25.11
N GLY A 26 52.05 3.81 24.96
CA GLY A 26 52.23 2.37 24.73
C GLY A 26 51.73 1.61 25.96
N GLY A 27 50.97 0.53 25.81
CA GLY A 27 50.62 -0.35 26.95
C GLY A 27 49.32 -1.14 26.81
N LEU A 28 49.43 -2.34 26.25
CA LEU A 28 48.50 -3.46 26.45
C LEU A 28 48.55 -3.92 27.92
N GLY A 29 47.41 -4.34 28.50
CA GLY A 29 47.41 -4.99 29.82
C GLY A 29 46.04 -5.35 30.39
N HIS A 30 45.59 -6.56 30.06
CA HIS A 30 44.81 -7.54 30.85
C HIS A 30 43.85 -7.15 32.00
N ILE A 31 42.60 -7.65 31.85
CA ILE A 31 41.86 -8.58 32.74
C ILE A 31 41.96 -8.37 34.27
N GLY A 32 40.80 -8.23 34.93
CA GLY A 32 40.59 -8.81 36.26
C GLY A 32 39.58 -8.12 37.18
N PHE A 33 38.39 -8.73 37.30
CA PHE A 33 37.59 -8.95 38.51
C PHE A 33 37.43 -7.87 39.59
N LEU A 34 36.17 -7.57 39.95
CA LEU A 34 35.60 -7.17 41.26
C LEU A 34 34.09 -6.89 40.98
N LEU A 35 33.04 -7.43 41.61
CA LEU A 35 32.77 -7.95 42.94
C LEU A 35 31.54 -8.89 42.85
N GLY A 36 31.63 -10.07 43.47
CA GLY A 36 30.50 -10.96 43.71
C GLY A 36 30.67 -11.63 45.07
N GLY A 37 30.10 -11.02 46.10
CA GLY A 37 30.11 -11.57 47.46
C GLY A 37 28.77 -11.31 48.12
N LEU A 38 28.01 -12.39 48.35
CA LEU A 38 27.15 -12.66 49.51
C LEU A 38 26.28 -13.88 49.19
N GLY A 39 26.40 -14.95 49.99
CA GLY A 39 25.41 -16.04 49.99
C GLY A 39 25.88 -17.47 50.24
N ILE A 40 27.06 -17.73 50.82
CA ILE A 40 27.43 -19.07 51.30
C ILE A 40 26.95 -19.22 52.75
N ALA A 41 25.72 -19.71 52.94
CA ALA A 41 25.25 -20.19 54.26
C ALA A 41 24.11 -21.23 54.18
N GLY A 42 23.89 -21.88 53.03
CA GLY A 42 22.79 -22.84 52.84
C GLY A 42 23.18 -24.25 52.38
N ILE A 43 24.44 -24.50 52.01
CA ILE A 43 24.81 -25.73 51.27
C ILE A 43 25.43 -26.82 52.16
N ALA A 44 25.82 -26.50 53.39
CA ALA A 44 26.48 -27.46 54.29
C ALA A 44 25.54 -28.47 54.98
N ALA A 45 24.21 -28.25 54.96
CA ALA A 45 23.23 -29.13 55.60
C ALA A 45 22.63 -30.20 54.66
N TRP A 46 22.88 -30.14 53.35
CA TRP A 46 22.31 -31.06 52.37
C TRP A 46 23.19 -32.30 52.08
N TYR A 47 24.50 -32.23 52.40
CA TYR A 47 25.46 -33.25 52.00
C TYR A 47 25.63 -34.44 52.97
N LEU A 48 24.98 -34.45 54.13
CA LEU A 48 25.23 -35.47 55.18
C LEU A 48 24.11 -36.50 55.38
N CYS A 49 23.08 -36.55 54.52
CA CYS A 49 22.02 -37.57 54.59
C CYS A 49 21.62 -38.13 53.21
N ARG A 50 22.56 -38.77 52.49
CA ARG A 50 22.23 -39.59 51.31
C ARG A 50 22.13 -41.08 51.65
N PRO A 51 20.99 -41.74 51.43
CA PRO A 51 20.93 -43.20 51.40
C PRO A 51 21.69 -43.78 50.19
N PRO A 52 22.14 -45.04 50.24
CA PRO A 52 22.97 -45.65 49.19
C PRO A 52 22.24 -45.73 47.84
N ALA A 53 23.00 -45.45 46.77
CA ALA A 53 22.50 -45.31 45.40
C ALA A 53 21.92 -46.61 44.82
N LEU A 54 20.72 -46.53 44.25
CA LEU A 54 20.16 -47.55 43.37
C LEU A 54 21.01 -47.67 42.08
N PRO A 55 21.11 -48.87 41.48
CA PRO A 55 21.87 -49.07 40.24
C PRO A 55 21.30 -48.21 39.10
N ALA A 56 22.21 -47.59 38.33
CA ALA A 56 21.85 -46.70 37.24
C ALA A 56 21.01 -47.41 36.17
N PRO A 57 19.94 -46.78 35.63
CA PRO A 57 19.24 -47.31 34.48
C PRO A 57 20.17 -47.37 33.26
N PRO A 58 19.97 -48.33 32.34
CA PRO A 58 20.78 -48.43 31.13
C PRO A 58 20.68 -47.13 30.31
N PRO A 59 21.76 -46.76 29.58
CA PRO A 59 21.77 -45.54 28.79
C PRO A 59 20.62 -45.56 27.77
N PRO A 60 19.92 -44.42 27.57
CA PRO A 60 18.89 -44.34 26.54
C PRO A 60 19.52 -44.67 25.19
N ALA A 61 18.86 -45.51 24.40
CA ALA A 61 19.26 -45.80 23.04
C ALA A 61 19.52 -44.48 22.29
N PRO A 62 20.56 -44.40 21.42
CA PRO A 62 20.83 -43.20 20.65
C PRO A 62 19.55 -42.82 19.89
N ARG A 63 18.94 -41.69 20.26
CA ARG A 63 17.84 -41.12 19.50
C ARG A 63 18.43 -40.75 18.14
N GLU A 64 18.00 -41.44 17.08
CA GLU A 64 18.27 -41.00 15.72
C GLU A 64 17.96 -39.50 15.63
N PRO A 65 18.82 -38.69 15.01
CA PRO A 65 18.53 -37.29 14.80
C PRO A 65 17.29 -37.22 13.92
N VAL A 66 16.13 -36.97 14.54
CA VAL A 66 14.89 -36.66 13.84
C VAL A 66 15.15 -35.35 13.13
N LEU A 67 15.48 -35.42 11.84
CA LEU A 67 15.52 -34.27 10.96
C LEU A 67 14.19 -33.53 11.12
N PRO A 68 14.20 -32.18 11.22
CA PRO A 68 12.96 -31.43 11.24
C PRO A 68 12.10 -31.81 10.01
N PRO A 69 10.77 -31.90 10.15
CA PRO A 69 9.91 -32.29 9.03
C PRO A 69 10.19 -31.35 7.86
N ALA A 70 10.52 -31.94 6.70
CA ALA A 70 10.75 -31.14 5.51
C ALA A 70 9.44 -30.44 5.13
N PRO A 71 9.52 -29.19 4.64
CA PRO A 71 8.31 -28.46 4.27
C PRO A 71 7.63 -29.12 3.06
N ASP A 72 6.30 -29.15 3.06
CA ASP A 72 5.47 -29.82 2.04
C ASP A 72 5.85 -29.49 0.59
N HIS A 73 6.30 -28.26 0.33
CA HIS A 73 6.70 -27.84 -1.01
C HIS A 73 7.84 -28.69 -1.56
N ALA A 74 8.79 -29.13 -0.73
CA ALA A 74 9.91 -29.94 -1.19
C ALA A 74 9.45 -31.31 -1.73
N TYR A 75 8.40 -31.89 -1.14
CA TYR A 75 7.79 -33.13 -1.65
C TYR A 75 7.01 -32.90 -2.94
N LEU A 76 6.28 -31.78 -3.04
CA LEU A 76 5.53 -31.44 -4.24
C LEU A 76 6.44 -31.10 -5.42
N ASP A 77 7.57 -30.45 -5.18
CA ASP A 77 8.60 -30.14 -6.18
C ASP A 77 9.28 -31.43 -6.67
N THR A 78 9.60 -32.33 -5.74
CA THR A 78 10.13 -33.67 -6.07
C THR A 78 9.13 -34.46 -6.90
N ALA A 79 7.84 -34.43 -6.54
CA ALA A 79 6.78 -35.10 -7.29
C ALA A 79 6.66 -34.55 -8.72
N ALA A 80 6.74 -33.23 -8.88
CA ALA A 80 6.72 -32.58 -10.19
C ALA A 80 7.94 -32.94 -11.05
N ALA A 81 9.14 -32.96 -10.46
CA ALA A 81 10.38 -33.32 -11.15
C ALA A 81 10.42 -34.78 -11.66
N HIS A 82 9.56 -35.64 -11.10
CA HIS A 82 9.42 -37.04 -11.46
C HIS A 82 8.07 -37.37 -12.13
N ASP A 83 7.34 -36.36 -12.63
CA ASP A 83 6.07 -36.52 -13.35
C ASP A 83 5.00 -37.32 -12.56
N LEU A 84 5.02 -37.25 -11.22
CA LEU A 84 4.02 -37.87 -10.35
C LEU A 84 2.75 -37.03 -10.37
N THR A 85 2.01 -37.13 -11.47
CA THR A 85 0.88 -36.25 -11.78
C THR A 85 -0.42 -36.62 -11.07
N SER A 86 -0.51 -37.76 -10.38
CA SER A 86 -1.70 -38.15 -9.60
C SER A 86 -1.33 -38.49 -8.15
N GLY A 87 -2.30 -38.35 -7.25
CA GLY A 87 -2.15 -38.70 -5.85
C GLY A 87 -1.82 -40.18 -5.63
N VAL A 88 -2.36 -41.06 -6.46
CA VAL A 88 -2.04 -42.50 -6.46
C VAL A 88 -0.58 -42.74 -6.83
N ALA A 89 -0.10 -42.12 -7.93
CA ALA A 89 1.30 -42.25 -8.36
C ALA A 89 2.26 -41.66 -7.32
N PHE A 90 1.90 -40.51 -6.73
CA PHE A 90 2.64 -39.90 -5.64
C PHE A 90 2.76 -40.83 -4.43
N ALA A 91 1.63 -41.34 -3.92
CA ALA A 91 1.61 -42.20 -2.74
C ALA A 91 2.39 -43.50 -2.95
N ALA A 92 2.41 -44.03 -4.17
CA ALA A 92 3.14 -45.25 -4.51
C ALA A 92 4.66 -45.06 -4.59
N GLN A 93 5.14 -43.87 -4.98
CA GLN A 93 6.54 -43.69 -5.39
C GLN A 93 7.33 -42.69 -4.54
N ILE A 94 6.70 -41.71 -3.90
CA ILE A 94 7.42 -40.60 -3.26
C ILE A 94 8.35 -41.08 -2.14
N ASN A 95 7.97 -42.08 -1.35
CA ASN A 95 8.81 -42.60 -0.27
C ASN A 95 10.06 -43.35 -0.76
N ALA A 96 10.05 -43.86 -1.99
CA ALA A 96 11.25 -44.43 -2.62
C ALA A 96 12.19 -43.33 -3.15
N LEU A 97 11.65 -42.16 -3.48
CA LEU A 97 12.39 -41.02 -4.02
C LEU A 97 12.89 -40.06 -2.92
N ALA A 98 12.15 -39.92 -1.83
CA ALA A 98 12.43 -38.98 -0.75
C ALA A 98 13.87 -39.08 -0.20
N PRO A 99 14.43 -40.28 0.09
CA PRO A 99 15.82 -40.38 0.56
C PRO A 99 16.84 -39.86 -0.45
N ARG A 100 16.62 -40.05 -1.76
CA ARG A 100 17.50 -39.57 -2.83
C ARG A 100 17.47 -38.04 -2.91
N ALA A 101 16.32 -37.45 -2.61
CA ALA A 101 16.11 -36.00 -2.50
C ALA A 101 16.50 -35.42 -1.13
N LYS A 102 17.08 -36.22 -0.22
CA LYS A 102 17.40 -35.84 1.17
C LYS A 102 16.18 -35.39 1.98
N LEU A 103 15.01 -35.95 1.67
CA LEU A 103 13.76 -35.73 2.39
C LEU A 103 13.44 -36.95 3.29
N PRO A 104 12.83 -36.73 4.48
CA PRO A 104 12.36 -37.82 5.31
C PRO A 104 11.22 -38.60 4.63
N VAL A 105 11.04 -39.87 5.02
CA VAL A 105 9.93 -40.70 4.55
C VAL A 105 8.63 -40.18 5.16
N LEU A 106 7.57 -40.04 4.36
CA LEU A 106 6.27 -39.58 4.81
C LEU A 106 5.48 -40.72 5.45
N GLY A 107 4.79 -40.40 6.55
CA GLY A 107 3.76 -41.27 7.13
C GLY A 107 2.49 -41.32 6.27
N GLN A 108 1.63 -42.30 6.53
CA GLN A 108 0.43 -42.56 5.74
C GLN A 108 -0.53 -41.34 5.67
N ALA A 109 -0.65 -40.58 6.77
CA ALA A 109 -1.51 -39.39 6.82
C ALA A 109 -1.01 -38.26 5.90
N ASP A 110 0.30 -37.94 5.94
CA ASP A 110 0.88 -36.92 5.09
C ASP A 110 0.93 -37.34 3.62
N LEU A 111 1.17 -38.62 3.35
CA LEU A 111 1.05 -39.19 2.00
C LEU A 111 -0.36 -38.95 1.43
N ALA A 112 -1.40 -39.31 2.18
CA ALA A 112 -2.78 -39.13 1.74
C ALA A 112 -3.14 -37.66 1.55
N ARG A 113 -2.68 -36.79 2.47
CA ARG A 113 -2.91 -35.34 2.41
C ARG A 113 -2.26 -34.72 1.17
N LEU A 114 -0.98 -35.00 0.90
CA LEU A 114 -0.27 -34.45 -0.25
C LEU A 114 -0.73 -35.07 -1.57
N ALA A 115 -1.09 -36.36 -1.58
CA ALA A 115 -1.74 -37.01 -2.71
C ALA A 115 -3.03 -36.28 -3.10
N ALA A 116 -3.88 -35.93 -2.11
CA ALA A 116 -5.10 -35.17 -2.34
C ALA A 116 -4.83 -33.76 -2.88
N VAL A 117 -3.75 -33.10 -2.46
CA VAL A 117 -3.32 -31.81 -3.01
C VAL A 117 -2.94 -31.93 -4.49
N ILE A 118 -2.23 -32.99 -4.88
CA ILE A 118 -1.86 -33.24 -6.29
C ILE A 118 -3.11 -33.49 -7.14
N ASP A 119 -4.02 -34.35 -6.68
CA ASP A 119 -5.27 -34.62 -7.40
C ASP A 119 -6.14 -33.36 -7.52
N ALA A 120 -6.21 -32.53 -6.48
CA ALA A 120 -6.92 -31.26 -6.51
C ALA A 120 -6.31 -30.30 -7.54
N ARG A 121 -4.97 -30.20 -7.61
CA ARG A 121 -4.27 -29.39 -8.62
C ARG A 121 -4.56 -29.87 -10.04
N GLN A 122 -4.56 -31.18 -10.29
CA GLN A 122 -4.89 -31.71 -11.61
C GLN A 122 -6.35 -31.51 -11.98
N ARG A 123 -7.29 -31.73 -11.06
CA ARG A 123 -8.71 -31.45 -11.33
C ARG A 123 -8.92 -29.98 -11.68
N LYS A 124 -8.31 -29.07 -10.92
CA LYS A 124 -8.33 -27.63 -11.18
C LYS A 124 -7.81 -27.31 -12.59
N LYS A 125 -6.66 -27.87 -12.98
CA LYS A 125 -6.10 -27.75 -14.34
C LYS A 125 -7.03 -28.28 -15.42
N ALA A 126 -7.62 -29.47 -15.21
CA ALA A 126 -8.47 -30.14 -16.19
C ALA A 126 -9.79 -29.38 -16.44
N LEU A 127 -10.36 -28.78 -15.40
CA LEU A 127 -11.62 -28.04 -15.46
C LEU A 127 -11.44 -26.60 -15.97
N PHE A 128 -10.29 -25.97 -15.70
CA PHE A 128 -10.08 -24.56 -16.01
C PHE A 128 -10.12 -24.29 -17.52
N ARG A 129 -10.90 -23.30 -17.90
CA ARG A 129 -10.90 -22.72 -19.26
C ARG A 129 -10.78 -21.22 -19.12
N MET A 130 -9.70 -20.66 -19.66
CA MET A 130 -9.45 -19.23 -19.56
C MET A 130 -10.47 -18.45 -20.40
N ALA A 131 -11.20 -17.56 -19.74
CA ALA A 131 -12.04 -16.58 -20.40
C ALA A 131 -11.17 -15.43 -20.95
N PRO A 132 -11.51 -14.84 -22.11
CA PRO A 132 -10.83 -13.64 -22.61
C PRO A 132 -10.84 -12.50 -21.59
N PRO A 133 -9.79 -11.67 -21.57
CA PRO A 133 -9.74 -10.50 -20.72
C PRO A 133 -10.80 -9.46 -21.13
N ILE A 134 -11.33 -8.77 -20.14
CA ILE A 134 -12.27 -7.66 -20.31
C ILE A 134 -11.69 -6.47 -19.54
N ALA A 135 -11.30 -5.43 -20.27
CA ALA A 135 -10.83 -4.20 -19.66
C ALA A 135 -12.00 -3.49 -18.96
N VAL A 136 -11.78 -3.06 -17.73
CA VAL A 136 -12.70 -2.24 -16.95
C VAL A 136 -12.20 -0.81 -17.00
N ILE A 137 -12.93 0.04 -17.72
CA ILE A 137 -12.49 1.37 -18.09
C ILE A 137 -13.43 2.39 -17.49
N ARG A 138 -12.89 3.44 -16.88
CA ARG A 138 -13.72 4.54 -16.40
C ARG A 138 -14.48 5.19 -17.55
N GLN A 139 -15.75 5.47 -17.30
CA GLN A 139 -16.53 6.31 -18.19
C GLN A 139 -15.97 7.75 -18.16
N PRO A 140 -16.06 8.49 -19.28
CA PRO A 140 -15.78 9.92 -19.29
C PRO A 140 -16.54 10.63 -18.17
N ARG A 141 -15.92 11.59 -17.50
CA ARG A 141 -16.49 12.30 -16.35
C ARG A 141 -17.46 13.39 -16.79
N GLN A 142 -17.27 13.98 -17.97
CA GLN A 142 -18.20 14.98 -18.51
C GLN A 142 -19.56 14.37 -18.83
N GLY A 143 -20.62 15.10 -18.51
CA GLY A 143 -22.00 14.70 -18.84
C GLY A 143 -22.56 13.56 -17.99
N ILE A 144 -21.82 13.05 -17.00
CA ILE A 144 -22.30 12.02 -16.07
C ILE A 144 -22.40 12.53 -14.64
N ASP A 145 -23.47 12.17 -13.96
CA ASP A 145 -23.58 12.29 -12.51
C ASP A 145 -23.01 11.03 -11.87
N ILE A 146 -21.76 11.07 -11.43
CA ILE A 146 -21.07 9.94 -10.80
C ILE A 146 -21.74 9.47 -9.50
N THR A 147 -22.69 10.21 -8.93
CA THR A 147 -23.42 9.78 -7.72
C THR A 147 -24.59 8.83 -8.06
N ARG A 148 -25.06 8.85 -9.31
CA ARG A 148 -26.27 8.12 -9.77
C ARG A 148 -26.07 7.27 -11.02
N ALA A 149 -25.13 7.65 -11.89
CA ALA A 149 -24.94 7.03 -13.20
C ALA A 149 -24.32 5.63 -13.11
N GLY A 150 -24.63 4.77 -14.08
CA GLY A 150 -24.04 3.45 -14.22
C GLY A 150 -24.54 2.41 -13.21
N ARG A 151 -24.57 1.14 -13.64
CA ARG A 151 -24.86 -0.04 -12.80
C ARG A 151 -23.60 -0.74 -12.31
N SER A 152 -22.47 -0.43 -12.94
CA SER A 152 -21.13 -0.87 -12.59
C SER A 152 -20.25 0.35 -12.27
N TRP A 153 -19.51 0.31 -11.16
CA TRP A 153 -18.63 1.40 -10.73
C TRP A 153 -17.51 0.93 -9.82
N LEU A 154 -16.48 1.76 -9.72
CA LEU A 154 -15.37 1.64 -8.77
C LEU A 154 -15.58 2.58 -7.57
N GLY A 155 -15.11 2.18 -6.40
CA GLY A 155 -15.27 2.90 -5.13
C GLY A 155 -16.72 3.16 -4.76
N GLY A 156 -17.00 4.26 -4.07
CA GLY A 156 -18.35 4.67 -3.69
C GLY A 156 -19.08 3.70 -2.76
N LEU A 157 -20.37 3.96 -2.56
CA LEU A 157 -21.27 3.04 -1.85
C LEU A 157 -21.77 1.93 -2.78
N PRO A 158 -21.74 0.65 -2.37
CA PRO A 158 -22.39 -0.44 -3.06
C PRO A 158 -23.91 -0.42 -2.87
N GLN A 159 -24.62 -1.13 -3.75
CA GLN A 159 -26.03 -1.48 -3.59
C GLN A 159 -26.12 -2.91 -3.04
N LEU A 160 -26.19 -3.05 -1.72
CA LEU A 160 -26.25 -4.35 -1.04
C LEU A 160 -27.68 -4.81 -0.78
N GLY A 161 -28.63 -3.88 -0.77
CA GLY A 161 -30.02 -4.15 -0.41
C GLY A 161 -30.11 -4.64 1.03
N GLY A 162 -30.56 -5.88 1.22
CA GLY A 162 -30.68 -6.49 2.55
C GLY A 162 -29.41 -7.18 3.06
N ALA A 163 -28.35 -7.28 2.26
CA ALA A 163 -27.12 -7.95 2.68
C ALA A 163 -26.36 -7.09 3.70
N PRO A 164 -25.83 -7.68 4.79
CA PRO A 164 -25.05 -6.93 5.77
C PRO A 164 -23.74 -6.45 5.16
N TRP A 165 -23.26 -5.31 5.64
CA TRP A 165 -21.94 -4.79 5.25
C TRP A 165 -20.83 -5.80 5.58
N PRO A 166 -19.93 -6.14 4.64
CA PRO A 166 -18.80 -7.04 4.89
C PRO A 166 -17.85 -6.55 5.98
N ARG A 167 -17.49 -7.46 6.89
CA ARG A 167 -16.55 -7.20 7.98
C ARG A 167 -15.41 -8.22 7.98
N GLY A 168 -14.22 -7.79 8.41
CA GLY A 168 -13.04 -8.62 8.59
C GLY A 168 -13.07 -9.42 9.91
N ALA A 169 -11.99 -10.16 10.19
CA ALA A 169 -11.91 -11.05 11.34
C ALA A 169 -11.99 -10.36 12.71
N GLN A 170 -11.67 -9.05 12.79
CA GLN A 170 -11.76 -8.24 14.02
C GLN A 170 -13.02 -7.35 13.99
N ASP A 171 -14.04 -7.75 13.24
CA ASP A 171 -15.29 -7.03 13.02
C ASP A 171 -15.11 -5.63 12.39
N GLN A 172 -13.94 -5.32 11.82
CA GLN A 172 -13.69 -4.06 11.13
C GLN A 172 -14.44 -4.03 9.78
N PRO A 173 -15.10 -2.91 9.43
CA PRO A 173 -15.77 -2.79 8.14
C PRO A 173 -14.76 -2.85 7.00
N LEU A 174 -15.02 -3.70 6.00
CA LEU A 174 -14.22 -3.72 4.79
C LEU A 174 -14.59 -2.54 3.88
N GLN A 175 -13.60 -2.03 3.15
CA GLN A 175 -13.79 -0.96 2.18
C GLN A 175 -14.34 -1.53 0.87
N HIS A 176 -15.39 -0.89 0.34
CA HIS A 176 -15.93 -1.23 -0.96
C HIS A 176 -14.98 -0.75 -2.07
N LEU A 177 -14.63 -1.66 -2.99
CA LEU A 177 -13.74 -1.38 -4.10
C LEU A 177 -14.47 -1.30 -5.44
N ALA A 178 -15.42 -2.20 -5.71
CA ALA A 178 -16.11 -2.21 -6.99
C ALA A 178 -17.45 -2.92 -6.88
N GLN A 179 -18.43 -2.40 -7.63
CA GLN A 179 -19.65 -3.12 -7.96
C GLN A 179 -19.69 -3.33 -9.47
N ILE A 180 -19.86 -4.57 -9.90
CA ILE A 180 -19.94 -4.95 -11.31
C ILE A 180 -21.29 -5.61 -11.57
N ALA A 181 -22.15 -4.96 -12.35
CA ALA A 181 -23.37 -5.56 -12.85
C ALA A 181 -23.03 -6.56 -13.96
N LEU A 182 -23.40 -7.83 -13.75
CA LEU A 182 -23.07 -8.93 -14.66
C LEU A 182 -23.85 -8.83 -15.97
N ASP A 183 -24.95 -8.09 -15.99
CA ASP A 183 -25.73 -7.77 -17.19
C ASP A 183 -24.97 -6.86 -18.18
N ASP A 184 -23.99 -6.08 -17.69
CA ASP A 184 -23.20 -5.15 -18.52
C ASP A 184 -22.04 -5.87 -19.24
N LEU A 185 -21.80 -7.14 -18.92
CA LEU A 185 -20.67 -7.92 -19.41
C LEU A 185 -21.00 -8.66 -20.73
N PRO A 186 -20.02 -8.81 -21.65
CA PRO A 186 -20.19 -9.54 -22.91
C PRO A 186 -20.42 -11.05 -22.67
N ALA A 187 -21.68 -11.48 -22.65
CA ALA A 187 -22.07 -12.84 -22.22
C ALA A 187 -21.30 -13.98 -22.92
N HIS A 188 -21.00 -13.88 -24.22
CA HIS A 188 -20.31 -14.93 -24.97
C HIS A 188 -18.85 -15.15 -24.54
N GLN A 189 -18.27 -14.26 -23.73
CA GLN A 189 -16.88 -14.32 -23.29
C GLN A 189 -16.71 -14.69 -21.82
N LEU A 190 -17.81 -14.86 -21.07
CA LEU A 190 -17.73 -15.13 -19.62
C LEU A 190 -17.70 -16.64 -19.35
N PRO A 191 -17.04 -17.08 -18.26
CA PRO A 191 -17.07 -18.47 -17.82
C PRO A 191 -18.52 -19.00 -17.77
N PRO A 192 -18.81 -20.22 -18.26
CA PRO A 192 -20.17 -20.75 -18.32
C PRO A 192 -20.91 -20.73 -16.97
N ALA A 193 -20.17 -20.98 -15.88
CA ALA A 193 -20.66 -21.01 -14.52
C ALA A 193 -20.98 -19.63 -13.91
N LEU A 194 -20.49 -18.53 -14.50
CA LEU A 194 -20.72 -17.19 -13.98
C LEU A 194 -22.21 -16.81 -14.13
N PRO A 195 -22.86 -16.26 -13.08
CA PRO A 195 -24.21 -15.70 -13.23
C PRO A 195 -24.24 -14.62 -14.32
N ARG A 196 -25.37 -14.54 -15.03
CA ARG A 196 -25.54 -13.62 -16.17
C ARG A 196 -26.26 -12.31 -15.81
N GLN A 197 -26.77 -12.24 -14.59
CA GLN A 197 -27.53 -11.12 -14.06
C GLN A 197 -27.14 -10.89 -12.60
N GLY A 198 -27.48 -9.72 -12.08
CA GLY A 198 -27.14 -9.32 -10.72
C GLY A 198 -25.80 -8.60 -10.67
N SER A 199 -25.18 -8.52 -9.49
CA SER A 199 -23.94 -7.77 -9.31
C SER A 199 -22.95 -8.50 -8.41
N LEU A 200 -21.67 -8.42 -8.75
CA LEU A 200 -20.57 -8.76 -7.85
C LEU A 200 -20.07 -7.49 -7.16
N CYS A 201 -19.99 -7.52 -5.84
CA CYS A 201 -19.45 -6.44 -5.02
C CYS A 201 -18.16 -6.91 -4.36
N PHE A 202 -17.08 -6.14 -4.51
CA PHE A 202 -15.74 -6.48 -4.07
C PHE A 202 -15.34 -5.59 -2.89
N PHE A 203 -14.82 -6.20 -1.84
CA PHE A 203 -14.41 -5.53 -0.61
C PHE A 203 -13.02 -5.98 -0.17
N ALA A 204 -12.25 -5.04 0.39
CA ALA A 204 -10.97 -5.33 1.01
C ALA A 204 -10.70 -4.42 2.21
N SER A 205 -9.83 -4.81 3.12
CA SER A 205 -9.38 -3.97 4.21
C SER A 205 -8.55 -2.79 3.69
N PRO A 206 -8.71 -1.57 4.22
CA PRO A 206 -7.78 -0.48 3.95
C PRO A 206 -6.39 -0.84 4.50
N MET A 207 -5.34 -0.66 3.71
CA MET A 207 -3.96 -1.00 4.10
C MET A 207 -3.48 -0.04 5.21
N PRO A 208 -2.92 -0.56 6.33
CA PRO A 208 -1.48 -0.80 6.37
C PRO A 208 -1.02 -2.02 7.23
N GLY A 209 -0.15 -2.87 6.67
CA GLY A 209 0.78 -3.74 7.43
C GLY A 209 0.27 -5.08 7.99
N GLY A 210 -0.91 -5.56 7.59
CA GLY A 210 -1.46 -6.87 8.01
C GLY A 210 -2.01 -7.70 6.83
N ASP A 211 -2.54 -8.90 7.13
CA ASP A 211 -3.21 -9.76 6.16
C ASP A 211 -4.36 -9.02 5.47
N LEU A 212 -4.41 -9.10 4.14
CA LEU A 212 -5.43 -8.44 3.32
C LEU A 212 -6.77 -9.16 3.49
N ALA A 213 -7.59 -8.70 4.44
CA ALA A 213 -8.94 -9.20 4.60
C ALA A 213 -9.81 -8.77 3.41
N HIS A 214 -10.59 -9.68 2.85
CA HIS A 214 -11.40 -9.42 1.66
C HIS A 214 -12.74 -10.13 1.72
N LYS A 215 -13.69 -9.67 0.90
CA LYS A 215 -14.95 -10.37 0.68
C LYS A 215 -15.49 -10.06 -0.70
N VAL A 216 -16.09 -11.06 -1.35
CA VAL A 216 -16.87 -10.87 -2.57
C VAL A 216 -18.30 -11.29 -2.29
N LEU A 217 -19.25 -10.41 -2.62
CA LEU A 217 -20.67 -10.69 -2.50
C LEU A 217 -21.30 -10.76 -3.88
N TYR A 218 -22.20 -11.73 -4.07
CA TYR A 218 -23.12 -11.75 -5.20
C TYR A 218 -24.49 -11.25 -4.77
N ILE A 219 -24.95 -10.19 -5.41
CA ILE A 219 -26.27 -9.61 -5.21
C ILE A 219 -27.15 -10.04 -6.39
N PRO A 220 -28.17 -10.88 -6.18
CA PRO A 220 -29.04 -11.32 -7.27
C PRO A 220 -29.83 -10.14 -7.86
N PRO A 221 -30.25 -10.22 -9.13
CA PRO A 221 -31.07 -9.18 -9.73
C PRO A 221 -32.40 -9.03 -8.97
N LYS A 222 -32.77 -7.81 -8.57
CA LYS A 222 -34.11 -7.48 -8.05
C LYS A 222 -34.68 -6.24 -8.75
N ARG A 223 -35.99 -6.26 -9.01
CA ARG A 223 -36.79 -5.14 -9.55
C ARG A 223 -36.78 -4.00 -8.52
N GLN A 224 -36.03 -2.94 -8.79
CA GLN A 224 -36.02 -1.66 -8.06
C GLN A 224 -35.58 -1.73 -6.59
N MET A 225 -34.42 -1.13 -6.27
CA MET A 225 -34.22 -0.44 -5.00
C MET A 225 -33.37 0.82 -5.21
N THR A 226 -33.77 1.88 -4.53
CA THR A 226 -33.05 3.12 -4.29
C THR A 226 -31.67 2.87 -3.69
N PRO A 227 -30.69 3.78 -3.86
CA PRO A 227 -29.39 3.68 -3.19
C PRO A 227 -29.59 3.50 -1.69
N ASP A 228 -28.90 2.54 -1.07
CA ASP A 228 -28.94 2.38 0.38
C ASP A 228 -28.40 3.65 1.04
N HIS A 229 -29.20 4.23 1.95
CA HIS A 229 -28.81 5.39 2.73
C HIS A 229 -27.57 5.08 3.60
N PRO A 230 -26.74 6.08 3.93
CA PRO A 230 -25.50 5.97 4.71
C PRO A 230 -25.65 5.46 6.17
N ALA A 231 -26.83 4.98 6.55
CA ALA A 231 -27.14 4.58 7.93
C ALA A 231 -26.44 3.28 8.39
N GLN A 232 -25.78 2.53 7.49
CA GLN A 232 -25.01 1.33 7.87
C GLN A 232 -23.49 1.56 7.98
N THR A 233 -23.01 2.78 7.69
CA THR A 233 -21.57 3.10 7.67
C THR A 233 -21.03 3.48 9.04
N ALA A 234 -20.65 2.48 9.84
CA ALA A 234 -19.75 2.70 10.97
C ALA A 234 -18.32 2.28 10.56
N ALA A 235 -17.57 3.24 9.99
CA ALA A 235 -16.12 3.40 10.09
C ALA A 235 -15.17 3.13 8.89
N ALA A 236 -15.61 2.78 7.67
CA ALA A 236 -14.72 2.82 6.50
C ALA A 236 -14.91 4.12 5.68
N PRO A 237 -13.84 4.85 5.31
CA PRO A 237 -13.97 6.01 4.43
C PRO A 237 -14.49 5.56 3.07
N VAL A 238 -15.61 6.17 2.65
CA VAL A 238 -16.21 5.95 1.33
C VAL A 238 -15.30 6.60 0.29
N LEU A 239 -14.74 5.79 -0.60
CA LEU A 239 -13.94 6.27 -1.72
C LEU A 239 -14.81 6.91 -2.79
N ALA A 240 -14.19 7.67 -3.68
CA ALA A 240 -14.92 8.27 -4.79
C ALA A 240 -15.58 7.18 -5.66
N ARG A 241 -16.83 7.42 -6.05
CA ARG A 241 -17.58 6.58 -6.99
C ARG A 241 -17.18 6.95 -8.41
N TRP A 242 -16.88 5.97 -9.26
CA TRP A 242 -16.66 6.22 -10.69
C TRP A 242 -17.29 5.14 -11.57
N PRO A 243 -18.28 5.47 -12.42
CA PRO A 243 -18.90 4.53 -13.34
C PRO A 243 -17.92 3.93 -14.33
N VAL A 244 -18.07 2.65 -14.68
CA VAL A 244 -17.18 1.96 -15.62
C VAL A 244 -17.93 1.38 -16.81
N GLY A 245 -17.21 1.22 -17.91
CA GLY A 245 -17.58 0.43 -19.07
C GLY A 245 -16.64 -0.76 -19.25
N PHE A 246 -17.06 -1.70 -20.08
CA PHE A 246 -16.34 -2.95 -20.33
C PHE A 246 -15.88 -3.01 -21.78
N HIS A 247 -14.59 -3.27 -21.98
CA HIS A 247 -13.99 -3.40 -23.30
C HIS A 247 -13.39 -4.80 -23.46
N PRO A 248 -14.03 -5.69 -24.23
CA PRO A 248 -13.46 -7.00 -24.59
C PRO A 248 -12.06 -6.87 -25.18
N LEU A 249 -11.13 -7.71 -24.71
CA LEU A 249 -9.79 -7.78 -25.24
C LEU A 249 -9.49 -9.18 -25.79
N PRO A 250 -8.63 -9.30 -26.82
CA PRO A 250 -8.15 -10.59 -27.26
C PRO A 250 -7.35 -11.27 -26.14
N ALA A 251 -7.41 -12.61 -26.07
CA ALA A 251 -6.71 -13.40 -25.06
C ALA A 251 -5.18 -13.30 -25.15
N HIS A 252 -4.69 -13.02 -26.35
CA HIS A 252 -3.29 -12.72 -26.66
C HIS A 252 -3.19 -11.26 -27.09
N ASP A 253 -2.03 -10.62 -26.87
CA ASP A 253 -1.75 -9.25 -27.30
C ASP A 253 -2.67 -8.17 -26.71
N SER A 254 -3.29 -8.43 -25.55
CA SER A 254 -4.22 -7.51 -24.89
C SER A 254 -3.59 -6.13 -24.63
N ALA A 255 -2.30 -6.06 -24.32
CA ALA A 255 -1.57 -4.81 -24.15
C ALA A 255 -1.47 -3.99 -25.45
N ALA A 256 -1.21 -4.66 -26.58
CA ALA A 256 -1.17 -4.01 -27.89
C ALA A 256 -2.58 -3.54 -28.31
N ALA A 257 -3.60 -4.38 -28.09
CA ALA A 257 -5.00 -4.00 -28.33
C ALA A 257 -5.42 -2.79 -27.48
N MET A 258 -5.01 -2.75 -26.20
CA MET A 258 -5.25 -1.61 -25.32
C MET A 258 -4.55 -0.34 -25.80
N ALA A 259 -3.28 -0.43 -26.20
CA ALA A 259 -2.52 0.70 -26.72
C ALA A 259 -3.11 1.26 -28.04
N LEU A 260 -3.75 0.41 -28.85
CA LEU A 260 -4.47 0.84 -30.06
C LEU A 260 -5.83 1.50 -29.74
N ALA A 261 -6.56 0.95 -28.76
CA ALA A 261 -7.91 1.41 -28.40
C ALA A 261 -7.89 2.69 -27.56
N PHE A 262 -6.85 2.89 -26.76
CA PHE A 262 -6.68 4.04 -25.88
C PHE A 262 -5.30 4.65 -26.17
N ALA A 263 -5.30 5.80 -26.84
CA ALA A 263 -4.08 6.54 -27.12
C ALA A 263 -3.44 6.96 -25.78
N ASP A 264 -2.38 6.27 -25.40
CA ASP A 264 -1.71 6.48 -24.12
C ASP A 264 -0.47 7.36 -24.29
N ASP A 265 -0.73 8.61 -24.64
CA ASP A 265 0.23 9.70 -24.59
C ASP A 265 0.08 10.46 -23.27
N LYS A 266 0.30 9.82 -22.11
CA LYS A 266 0.49 10.62 -20.89
C LYS A 266 1.75 11.50 -21.03
N GLY A 267 1.59 12.68 -21.63
CA GLY A 267 2.14 13.90 -21.07
C GLY A 267 1.71 13.95 -19.60
N GLY A 268 2.63 14.35 -18.72
CA GLY A 268 2.27 14.48 -17.30
C GLY A 268 1.01 15.34 -17.16
N VAL A 269 0.22 15.10 -16.08
CA VAL A 269 -1.01 15.88 -15.75
C VAL A 269 -0.88 17.27 -16.33
N PRO A 270 -1.80 17.64 -17.24
CA PRO A 270 -1.52 18.67 -18.22
C PRO A 270 -1.06 19.91 -17.48
N ASP A 271 0.05 20.47 -17.93
CA ASP A 271 0.51 21.77 -17.47
C ASP A 271 -0.36 22.86 -18.10
N VAL A 272 -1.69 22.67 -18.03
CA VAL A 272 -2.63 23.72 -18.35
C VAL A 272 -2.45 24.78 -17.28
N ASP A 273 -2.55 26.04 -17.70
CA ASP A 273 -2.53 27.18 -16.79
C ASP A 273 -3.83 27.15 -15.97
N ILE A 274 -3.77 26.48 -14.82
CA ILE A 274 -4.92 26.20 -13.96
C ILE A 274 -4.89 27.20 -12.79
N PRO A 275 -6.04 27.82 -12.47
CA PRO A 275 -6.10 28.75 -11.36
C PRO A 275 -5.77 28.05 -10.03
N TRP A 276 -5.05 28.75 -9.17
CA TRP A 276 -4.86 28.32 -7.80
C TRP A 276 -6.19 28.38 -7.05
N LEU A 277 -6.56 27.28 -6.41
CA LEU A 277 -7.69 27.22 -5.49
C LEU A 277 -7.19 27.14 -4.04
N TRP A 278 -7.96 27.69 -3.12
CA TRP A 278 -7.63 27.73 -1.69
C TRP A 278 -7.37 26.36 -1.05
N ASP A 279 -7.96 25.27 -1.57
CA ASP A 279 -7.67 23.89 -1.15
C ASP A 279 -6.17 23.55 -1.31
N SER A 280 -5.52 24.12 -2.32
CA SER A 280 -4.07 23.94 -2.54
C SER A 280 -3.26 24.56 -1.40
N ALA A 281 -3.62 25.78 -0.98
CA ALA A 281 -3.01 26.45 0.17
C ALA A 281 -3.32 25.68 1.47
N GLN A 282 -4.57 25.26 1.67
CA GLN A 282 -4.98 24.48 2.84
C GLN A 282 -4.21 23.16 2.95
N ARG A 283 -3.90 22.47 1.84
CA ARG A 283 -3.05 21.27 1.87
C ARG A 283 -1.63 21.56 2.33
N VAL A 284 -1.02 22.64 1.84
CA VAL A 284 0.30 23.09 2.29
C VAL A 284 0.26 23.41 3.78
N VAL A 285 -0.76 24.14 4.24
CA VAL A 285 -0.91 24.48 5.66
C VAL A 285 -1.17 23.24 6.53
N ARG A 286 -1.97 22.26 6.08
CA ARG A 286 -2.13 20.98 6.78
C ARG A 286 -0.80 20.24 6.91
N SER A 287 0.05 20.25 5.88
CA SER A 287 1.40 19.68 5.97
C SER A 287 2.29 20.40 6.98
N LEU A 288 2.15 21.72 7.11
CA LEU A 288 2.84 22.52 8.13
C LEU A 288 2.38 22.18 9.55
N VAL A 289 1.07 21.99 9.75
CA VAL A 289 0.53 21.55 11.05
C VAL A 289 1.05 20.16 11.42
N LEU A 290 1.20 19.25 10.45
CA LEU A 290 1.85 17.95 10.70
C LEU A 290 3.32 18.11 11.06
N ALA A 291 4.05 19.00 10.38
CA ALA A 291 5.44 19.31 10.72
C ALA A 291 5.56 19.93 12.12
N GLU A 292 4.63 20.79 12.52
CA GLU A 292 4.58 21.38 13.86
C GLU A 292 4.39 20.31 14.96
N LYS A 293 3.52 19.32 14.71
CA LYS A 293 3.31 18.17 15.61
C LYS A 293 4.54 17.26 15.67
N ASP A 294 5.32 17.21 14.60
CA ASP A 294 6.52 16.37 14.50
C ASP A 294 7.78 17.04 15.09
N ILE A 295 7.75 18.30 15.53
CA ILE A 295 8.91 19.02 16.10
C ILE A 295 9.67 18.19 17.16
N PRO A 296 9.01 17.57 18.17
CA PRO A 296 9.74 16.80 19.18
C PRO A 296 10.52 15.64 18.59
N ARG A 297 9.94 14.95 17.61
CA ARG A 297 10.58 13.85 16.87
C ARG A 297 11.76 14.36 16.05
N THR A 298 11.59 15.47 15.32
CA THR A 298 12.65 16.07 14.51
C THR A 298 13.85 16.52 15.36
N ILE A 299 13.61 17.11 16.54
CA ILE A 299 14.67 17.49 17.47
C ILE A 299 15.36 16.24 18.04
N ALA A 300 14.61 15.21 18.42
CA ALA A 300 15.18 13.95 18.92
C ALA A 300 16.08 13.29 17.88
N GLU A 301 15.62 13.17 16.63
CA GLU A 301 16.41 12.64 15.51
C GLU A 301 17.67 13.49 15.25
N ALA A 302 17.59 14.82 15.38
CA ALA A 302 18.75 15.70 15.26
C ALA A 302 19.78 15.49 16.39
N ARG A 303 19.33 15.30 17.64
CA ARG A 303 20.21 14.94 18.77
C ARG A 303 20.95 13.63 18.52
N THR A 304 20.23 12.62 18.04
CA THR A 304 20.84 11.33 17.66
C THR A 304 21.91 11.52 16.57
N ARG A 305 21.65 12.32 15.52
CA ARG A 305 22.66 12.60 14.48
C ARG A 305 23.92 13.27 15.02
N VAL A 306 23.79 14.20 15.99
CA VAL A 306 24.95 14.82 16.65
C VAL A 306 25.74 13.78 17.44
N ALA A 307 25.06 12.88 18.17
CA ALA A 307 25.71 11.81 18.91
C ALA A 307 26.43 10.81 18.00
N ASP A 308 25.81 10.40 16.90
CA ASP A 308 26.32 9.34 16.01
C ASP A 308 27.39 9.84 15.03
N HIS A 309 27.37 11.12 14.68
CA HIS A 309 28.19 11.66 13.59
C HIS A 309 28.95 12.95 13.95
N GLY A 310 28.92 13.35 15.22
CA GLY A 310 29.71 14.44 15.77
C GLY A 310 29.22 15.85 15.44
N ASP A 311 30.05 16.82 15.82
CA ASP A 311 29.71 18.25 15.90
C ASP A 311 29.32 18.91 14.56
N ARG A 312 29.56 18.24 13.43
CA ARG A 312 29.13 18.74 12.11
C ARG A 312 27.61 18.97 12.01
N TYR A 313 26.80 18.29 12.83
CA TYR A 313 25.35 18.46 12.87
C TYR A 313 24.86 19.36 14.03
N ALA A 314 25.75 19.80 14.93
CA ALA A 314 25.37 20.66 16.06
C ALA A 314 24.69 21.97 15.62
N PRO A 315 25.13 22.65 14.53
CA PRO A 315 24.44 23.85 14.06
C PRO A 315 22.99 23.62 13.62
N GLU A 316 22.66 22.44 13.04
CA GLU A 316 21.27 22.11 12.68
C GLU A 316 20.41 21.92 13.92
N LEU A 317 20.93 21.24 14.95
CA LEU A 317 20.23 21.02 16.21
C LEU A 317 19.98 22.35 16.94
N ASP A 318 21.00 23.20 17.04
CA ASP A 318 20.87 24.52 17.67
C ASP A 318 19.84 25.37 16.94
N PHE A 319 19.84 25.35 15.61
CA PHE A 319 18.83 26.03 14.81
C PHE A 319 17.41 25.56 15.14
N LEU A 320 17.19 24.24 15.19
CA LEU A 320 15.87 23.67 15.51
C LEU A 320 15.37 24.07 16.90
N ILE A 321 16.25 24.06 17.91
CA ILE A 321 15.89 24.44 19.28
C ILE A 321 15.58 25.95 19.36
N GLN A 322 16.44 26.79 18.80
CA GLN A 322 16.29 28.25 18.89
C GLN A 322 15.08 28.77 18.09
N ASN A 323 14.75 28.13 16.96
CA ASN A 323 13.71 28.60 16.04
C ASN A 323 12.35 27.92 16.22
N GLU A 324 12.19 26.98 17.16
CA GLU A 324 10.90 26.32 17.40
C GLU A 324 9.76 27.33 17.65
N PRO A 325 9.87 28.33 18.55
CA PRO A 325 8.78 29.27 18.79
C PRO A 325 8.44 30.10 17.55
N ALA A 326 9.45 30.44 16.73
CA ALA A 326 9.26 31.17 15.49
C ALA A 326 8.51 30.32 14.45
N PHE A 327 8.86 29.03 14.33
CA PHE A 327 8.17 28.11 13.44
C PHE A 327 6.71 27.90 13.85
N ARG A 328 6.42 27.74 15.16
CA ARG A 328 5.03 27.62 15.64
C ARG A 328 4.18 28.84 15.29
N ARG A 329 4.70 30.06 15.52
CA ARG A 329 4.02 31.30 15.11
C ARG A 329 3.78 31.36 13.62
N TYR A 330 4.76 30.93 12.83
CA TYR A 330 4.65 30.86 11.39
C TYR A 330 3.53 29.90 10.93
N VAL A 331 3.44 28.71 11.52
CA VAL A 331 2.35 27.75 11.24
C VAL A 331 0.99 28.32 11.65
N GLN A 332 0.89 28.95 12.83
CA GLN A 332 -0.35 29.57 13.30
C GLN A 332 -0.83 30.69 12.38
N ALA A 333 0.08 31.56 11.91
CA ALA A 333 -0.23 32.60 10.95
C ALA A 333 -0.77 32.01 9.63
N ALA A 334 -0.13 30.94 9.14
CA ALA A 334 -0.58 30.24 7.94
C ALA A 334 -1.97 29.59 8.11
N VAL A 335 -2.25 28.99 9.27
CA VAL A 335 -3.57 28.43 9.62
C VAL A 335 -4.64 29.52 9.64
N HIS A 336 -4.37 30.64 10.28
CA HIS A 336 -5.32 31.76 10.35
C HIS A 336 -5.61 32.33 8.95
N TRP A 337 -4.57 32.48 8.13
CA TRP A 337 -4.70 32.97 6.76
C TRP A 337 -5.64 32.11 5.92
N VAL A 338 -5.46 30.78 5.86
CA VAL A 338 -6.31 29.92 5.03
C VAL A 338 -7.72 29.68 5.60
N ALA A 339 -7.94 29.90 6.90
CA ALA A 339 -9.21 29.62 7.57
C ALA A 339 -10.37 30.53 7.10
N GLN A 340 -10.05 31.69 6.53
CA GLN A 340 -11.03 32.67 6.08
C GLN A 340 -11.59 32.37 4.69
N HIS A 341 -11.08 31.32 4.01
CA HIS A 341 -11.37 31.07 2.60
C HIS A 341 -11.99 29.69 2.38
N ALA A 342 -13.03 29.66 1.53
CA ALA A 342 -13.65 28.42 1.11
C ALA A 342 -12.70 27.62 0.19
N PRO A 343 -12.51 26.30 0.39
CA PRO A 343 -11.47 25.53 -0.31
C PRO A 343 -11.51 25.60 -1.83
N PHE A 344 -12.70 25.63 -2.43
CA PHE A 344 -12.86 25.57 -3.89
C PHE A 344 -13.11 26.94 -4.53
N THR A 345 -12.66 28.01 -3.88
CA THR A 345 -12.66 29.35 -4.46
C THR A 345 -11.30 29.67 -5.10
N PRO A 346 -11.26 30.42 -6.21
CA PRO A 346 -10.01 30.91 -6.79
C PRO A 346 -9.24 31.82 -5.84
N MET A 347 -7.92 31.71 -5.84
CA MET A 347 -7.01 32.59 -5.12
C MET A 347 -6.72 33.85 -5.95
N ALA A 348 -6.65 35.01 -5.30
CA ALA A 348 -6.20 36.22 -5.96
C ALA A 348 -4.67 36.14 -6.25
N PRO A 349 -4.13 36.88 -7.23
CA PRO A 349 -2.70 36.87 -7.53
C PRO A 349 -1.80 37.15 -6.31
N ASP A 350 -2.23 38.05 -5.42
CA ASP A 350 -1.49 38.38 -4.20
C ASP A 350 -1.46 37.20 -3.20
N ASP A 351 -2.56 36.45 -3.09
CA ASP A 351 -2.63 35.24 -2.27
C ASP A 351 -1.76 34.11 -2.83
N VAL A 352 -1.66 34.02 -4.16
CA VAL A 352 -0.75 33.07 -4.82
C VAL A 352 0.70 33.44 -4.52
N ALA A 353 1.06 34.71 -4.62
CA ALA A 353 2.41 35.18 -4.27
C ALA A 353 2.73 34.90 -2.78
N LEU A 354 1.75 35.07 -1.88
CA LEU A 354 1.91 34.74 -0.47
C LEU A 354 2.08 33.23 -0.24
N LEU A 355 1.33 32.38 -0.94
CA LEU A 355 1.51 30.93 -0.91
C LEU A 355 2.92 30.52 -1.35
N GLU A 356 3.42 31.12 -2.42
CA GLU A 356 4.77 30.86 -2.93
C GLU A 356 5.85 31.32 -1.97
N ALA A 357 5.66 32.48 -1.32
CA ALA A 357 6.57 32.99 -0.29
C ALA A 357 6.60 32.05 0.92
N LEU A 358 5.42 31.62 1.39
CA LEU A 358 5.25 30.65 2.48
C LEU A 358 5.93 29.31 2.12
N PHE A 359 5.65 28.76 0.95
CA PHE A 359 6.31 27.53 0.52
C PHE A 359 7.84 27.70 0.38
N GLY A 360 8.27 28.88 -0.08
CA GLY A 360 9.69 29.25 -0.18
C GLY A 360 10.44 29.21 1.15
N GLN A 361 9.78 29.52 2.28
CA GLN A 361 10.39 29.45 3.61
C GLN A 361 10.63 28.03 4.12
N ILE A 362 9.86 27.05 3.61
CA ILE A 362 9.92 25.65 4.05
C ILE A 362 10.58 24.71 3.03
N SER A 363 10.90 25.23 1.84
CA SER A 363 11.60 24.48 0.79
C SER A 363 13.11 24.71 0.82
N THR A 364 13.91 23.66 0.68
CA THR A 364 15.37 23.79 0.46
C THR A 364 15.63 24.13 -1.02
N ARG A 365 16.13 25.33 -1.30
CA ARG A 365 16.62 25.71 -2.64
C ARG A 365 18.16 25.80 -2.64
N PRO A 366 18.85 25.45 -3.74
CA PRO A 366 20.27 25.76 -3.88
C PRO A 366 20.48 27.26 -3.68
N HIS A 367 21.46 27.65 -2.85
CA HIS A 367 21.89 29.04 -2.63
C HIS A 367 20.96 29.97 -1.82
N ARG A 368 19.99 29.45 -1.05
CA ARG A 368 19.20 30.26 -0.09
C ARG A 368 19.44 29.79 1.34
N GLN A 369 19.54 30.73 2.29
CA GLN A 369 19.65 30.39 3.72
C GLN A 369 18.45 29.53 4.17
N PRO A 370 18.66 28.60 5.11
CA PRO A 370 17.59 27.72 5.58
C PRO A 370 16.58 28.57 6.35
N GLY A 371 15.40 28.75 5.77
CA GLY A 371 14.22 29.15 6.55
C GLY A 371 13.80 27.99 7.46
N PHE A 372 12.50 27.76 7.60
CA PHE A 372 11.97 26.64 8.37
C PHE A 372 12.09 25.26 7.69
N ALA A 373 12.92 25.14 6.64
CA ALA A 373 13.09 23.90 5.89
C ALA A 373 13.59 22.73 6.75
N LEU A 374 14.37 22.98 7.81
CA LEU A 374 14.82 21.93 8.73
C LEU A 374 13.68 21.30 9.54
N PHE A 375 12.65 22.07 9.89
CA PHE A 375 11.44 21.53 10.54
C PHE A 375 10.57 20.74 9.55
N TYR A 376 10.62 21.09 8.26
CA TYR A 376 9.72 20.55 7.25
C TYR A 376 10.26 19.31 6.53
N ARG A 377 11.58 19.26 6.25
CA ARG A 377 12.26 18.22 5.46
C ARG A 377 12.08 16.79 6.00
N TYR A 378 11.85 16.64 7.29
CA TYR A 378 11.72 15.34 7.97
C TYR A 378 10.31 15.05 8.47
N SER A 379 9.34 15.91 8.12
CA SER A 379 7.95 15.74 8.54
C SER A 379 7.24 14.66 7.73
N ARG A 380 6.33 13.91 8.39
CA ARG A 380 5.58 12.82 7.73
C ARG A 380 4.65 13.28 6.60
N GLY A 381 4.27 14.57 6.60
CA GLY A 381 3.32 15.14 5.64
C GLY A 381 3.97 16.01 4.56
N GLN A 382 5.29 15.93 4.36
CA GLN A 382 6.02 16.87 3.53
C GLN A 382 5.50 16.92 2.08
N ILE A 383 5.19 18.12 1.61
CA ILE A 383 4.94 18.44 0.19
C ILE A 383 6.22 19.02 -0.39
N THR A 384 6.86 18.30 -1.30
CA THR A 384 8.15 18.70 -1.86
C THR A 384 8.06 19.76 -2.96
N ARG A 385 6.88 19.89 -3.59
CA ARG A 385 6.62 20.86 -4.68
C ARG A 385 5.23 21.45 -4.54
N LEU A 386 5.10 22.76 -4.70
CA LEU A 386 3.78 23.42 -4.65
C LEU A 386 2.81 22.89 -5.73
N ARG A 387 3.34 22.51 -6.90
CA ARG A 387 2.58 21.83 -7.97
C ARG A 387 1.93 20.52 -7.49
N ALA A 388 2.51 19.81 -6.52
CA ALA A 388 1.91 18.59 -5.98
C ALA A 388 0.64 18.88 -5.18
N ALA A 389 0.62 19.96 -4.39
CA ALA A 389 -0.59 20.42 -3.70
C ALA A 389 -1.69 20.80 -4.71
N ARG A 390 -1.33 21.59 -5.74
CA ARG A 390 -2.25 21.96 -6.84
C ARG A 390 -2.81 20.72 -7.54
N ARG A 391 -1.96 19.74 -7.87
CA ARG A 391 -2.38 18.47 -8.49
C ARG A 391 -3.36 17.69 -7.60
N ALA A 392 -3.11 17.62 -6.29
CA ALA A 392 -4.00 16.92 -5.37
C ALA A 392 -5.38 17.59 -5.25
N THR A 393 -5.43 18.93 -5.31
CA THR A 393 -6.69 19.69 -5.42
C THR A 393 -7.47 19.29 -6.67
N LEU A 394 -6.81 19.19 -7.83
CA LEU A 394 -7.46 18.83 -9.09
C LEU A 394 -8.03 17.41 -9.07
N LEU A 395 -7.26 16.45 -8.55
CA LEU A 395 -7.76 15.08 -8.37
C LEU A 395 -8.97 15.04 -7.44
N THR A 396 -9.00 15.92 -6.44
CA THR A 396 -10.15 16.05 -5.52
C THR A 396 -11.39 16.58 -6.23
N LEU A 397 -11.25 17.59 -7.10
CA LEU A 397 -12.37 18.08 -7.90
C LEU A 397 -12.83 17.06 -8.94
N ALA A 398 -11.89 16.36 -9.58
CA ALA A 398 -12.19 15.37 -10.64
C ALA A 398 -13.10 14.25 -10.14
N ARG A 399 -12.96 13.88 -8.87
CA ARG A 399 -13.71 12.82 -8.21
C ARG A 399 -14.91 13.31 -7.39
N ALA A 400 -15.13 14.63 -7.33
CA ALA A 400 -16.20 15.21 -6.53
C ALA A 400 -17.56 15.13 -7.23
N GLU A 401 -18.62 15.40 -6.46
CA GLU A 401 -19.99 15.52 -6.96
C GLU A 401 -20.11 16.56 -8.09
N PRO A 402 -21.13 16.47 -8.96
CA PRO A 402 -21.25 17.30 -10.16
C PRO A 402 -21.01 18.80 -9.93
N ALA A 403 -21.60 19.39 -8.90
CA ALA A 403 -21.45 20.83 -8.62
C ALA A 403 -20.01 21.26 -8.33
N ILE A 404 -19.21 20.39 -7.69
CA ILE A 404 -17.80 20.68 -7.38
C ILE A 404 -16.90 20.34 -8.57
N TYR A 405 -17.21 19.25 -9.28
CA TYR A 405 -16.55 18.93 -10.55
C TYR A 405 -16.70 20.07 -11.56
N ASP A 406 -17.83 20.77 -11.55
CA ASP A 406 -18.09 21.85 -12.48
C ASP A 406 -17.13 23.04 -12.36
N LEU A 407 -16.50 23.19 -11.19
CA LEU A 407 -15.45 24.18 -10.93
C LEU A 407 -14.14 23.88 -11.69
N LEU A 408 -13.96 22.68 -12.24
CA LEU A 408 -12.79 22.39 -13.05
C LEU A 408 -12.81 23.19 -14.37
N PRO A 409 -11.65 23.74 -14.80
CA PRO A 409 -11.55 24.36 -16.12
C PRO A 409 -11.89 23.37 -17.23
N ALA A 410 -12.56 23.85 -18.28
CA ALA A 410 -12.98 23.01 -19.41
C ALA A 410 -11.81 22.23 -20.04
N ALA A 411 -10.64 22.87 -20.19
CA ALA A 411 -9.45 22.21 -20.71
C ALA A 411 -8.99 21.01 -19.85
N VAL A 412 -9.09 21.12 -18.51
CA VAL A 412 -8.78 20.01 -17.59
C VAL A 412 -9.82 18.90 -17.71
N LYS A 413 -11.10 19.25 -17.83
CA LYS A 413 -12.17 18.27 -18.04
C LYS A 413 -11.94 17.48 -19.35
N THR A 414 -11.54 18.16 -20.42
CA THR A 414 -11.26 17.52 -21.72
C THR A 414 -10.07 16.58 -21.62
N GLU A 415 -8.98 17.00 -20.97
CA GLU A 415 -7.83 16.13 -20.75
C GLU A 415 -8.20 14.89 -19.93
N LEU A 416 -8.93 15.06 -18.82
CA LEU A 416 -9.30 13.97 -17.93
C LEU A 416 -10.02 12.86 -18.71
N ASP A 417 -10.95 13.25 -19.58
CA ASP A 417 -11.75 12.33 -20.37
C ASP A 417 -10.99 11.73 -21.55
N ALA A 418 -9.99 12.44 -22.09
CA ALA A 418 -9.16 11.94 -23.19
C ALA A 418 -8.04 10.99 -22.70
N HIS A 419 -7.31 11.37 -21.64
CA HIS A 419 -6.02 10.76 -21.29
C HIS A 419 -5.97 10.15 -19.87
N HIS A 420 -6.98 10.38 -19.03
CA HIS A 420 -6.99 9.89 -17.64
C HIS A 420 -8.08 8.85 -17.37
N ARG A 421 -8.63 8.21 -18.39
CA ARG A 421 -9.60 7.12 -18.21
C ARG A 421 -8.96 5.83 -17.66
N LEU A 422 -7.66 5.64 -17.87
CA LEU A 422 -6.87 4.52 -17.35
C LEU A 422 -6.12 4.88 -16.06
N PRO A 423 -5.92 3.93 -15.12
CA PRO A 423 -5.23 4.14 -13.86
C PRO A 423 -3.80 4.68 -14.06
N ALA A 424 -3.01 4.01 -14.90
CA ALA A 424 -1.65 4.43 -15.27
C ALA A 424 -1.36 4.10 -16.74
N ARG A 425 -0.20 4.55 -17.23
CA ARG A 425 0.20 4.30 -18.62
C ARG A 425 0.44 2.80 -18.84
N GLY A 426 -0.20 2.20 -19.84
CA GLY A 426 -0.11 0.78 -20.16
C GLY A 426 -0.76 -0.13 -19.11
N GLN A 427 -1.55 0.43 -18.18
CA GLN A 427 -2.19 -0.30 -17.10
C GLN A 427 -3.70 -0.06 -17.11
N TRP A 428 -4.48 -1.11 -16.85
CA TRP A 428 -5.92 -1.04 -16.74
C TRP A 428 -6.45 -1.97 -15.66
N HIS A 429 -7.65 -1.66 -15.15
CA HIS A 429 -8.43 -2.59 -14.35
C HIS A 429 -9.01 -3.66 -15.28
N GLN A 430 -9.15 -4.90 -14.83
CA GLN A 430 -9.52 -6.00 -15.72
C GLN A 430 -10.39 -7.04 -15.02
N MET A 431 -11.31 -7.64 -15.74
CA MET A 431 -11.93 -8.92 -15.37
C MET A 431 -11.45 -10.01 -16.31
N PHE A 432 -11.25 -11.22 -15.77
CA PHE A 432 -10.84 -12.42 -16.51
C PHE A 432 -9.54 -12.26 -17.30
N GLY A 433 -9.20 -13.28 -18.09
CA GLY A 433 -7.93 -13.37 -18.81
C GLY A 433 -6.70 -13.46 -17.90
N ARG A 434 -5.53 -13.29 -18.52
CA ARG A 434 -4.26 -13.21 -17.81
C ARG A 434 -4.07 -11.82 -17.19
N PRO A 435 -3.34 -11.69 -16.07
CA PRO A 435 -2.98 -10.39 -15.49
C PRO A 435 -2.43 -9.41 -16.54
N ALA A 436 -2.92 -8.17 -16.51
CA ALA A 436 -2.58 -7.15 -17.51
C ALA A 436 -1.11 -6.70 -17.49
N ASP A 437 -0.46 -6.81 -16.33
CA ASP A 437 0.95 -6.45 -16.12
C ASP A 437 1.92 -7.55 -16.58
N GLY A 438 1.40 -8.64 -17.18
CA GLY A 438 2.22 -9.75 -17.68
C GLY A 438 2.93 -10.53 -16.58
N SER A 439 2.54 -10.36 -15.31
CA SER A 439 3.22 -11.05 -14.22
C SER A 439 2.97 -12.56 -14.28
N ASP A 440 4.06 -13.33 -14.34
CA ASP A 440 4.06 -14.79 -14.22
C ASP A 440 3.71 -15.27 -12.79
N SER A 441 3.53 -14.34 -11.84
CA SER A 441 3.11 -14.59 -10.46
C SER A 441 1.66 -15.06 -10.34
N ILE A 442 1.11 -15.72 -11.37
CA ILE A 442 -0.15 -16.43 -11.27
C ILE A 442 -0.03 -17.58 -10.26
N GLY A 443 1.17 -18.15 -10.06
CA GLY A 443 1.51 -19.05 -8.95
C GLY A 443 0.44 -20.11 -8.69
N ALA A 444 -0.10 -20.15 -7.46
CA ALA A 444 -1.17 -21.08 -7.05
C ALA A 444 -2.52 -20.88 -7.77
N HIS A 445 -2.68 -19.76 -8.48
CA HIS A 445 -3.88 -19.32 -9.16
C HIS A 445 -3.81 -19.47 -10.69
N GLU A 446 -2.79 -20.15 -11.25
CA GLU A 446 -2.63 -20.38 -12.70
C GLU A 446 -3.89 -20.96 -13.37
N HIS A 447 -4.68 -21.71 -12.60
CA HIS A 447 -5.90 -22.38 -13.05
C HIS A 447 -7.14 -21.89 -12.28
N ASP A 448 -7.12 -20.64 -11.80
CA ASP A 448 -8.28 -19.92 -11.27
C ASP A 448 -8.77 -18.85 -12.26
N HIS A 449 -10.04 -18.51 -12.16
CA HIS A 449 -10.58 -17.34 -12.84
C HIS A 449 -10.23 -16.08 -12.05
N MET A 450 -9.52 -15.15 -12.68
CA MET A 450 -9.35 -13.79 -12.17
C MET A 450 -10.69 -13.04 -12.29
N LEU A 451 -11.44 -12.91 -11.20
CA LEU A 451 -12.72 -12.19 -11.22
C LEU A 451 -12.51 -10.70 -11.46
N LEU A 452 -11.51 -10.11 -10.81
CA LEU A 452 -11.21 -8.69 -10.92
C LEU A 452 -9.76 -8.40 -10.54
N GLN A 453 -9.12 -7.53 -11.32
CA GLN A 453 -7.84 -6.92 -11.04
C GLN A 453 -8.04 -5.41 -10.94
N LEU A 454 -7.54 -4.80 -9.87
CA LEU A 454 -7.53 -3.36 -9.69
C LEU A 454 -6.09 -2.85 -9.52
N GLN A 455 -5.65 -2.03 -10.48
CA GLN A 455 -4.39 -1.31 -10.43
C GLN A 455 -4.45 -0.16 -9.42
N ALA A 456 -3.28 0.33 -8.99
CA ALA A 456 -3.20 1.58 -8.25
C ALA A 456 -3.77 2.71 -9.11
N ASP A 457 -4.68 3.50 -8.54
CA ASP A 457 -5.42 4.52 -9.29
C ASP A 457 -5.52 5.83 -8.49
N PRO A 458 -4.73 6.86 -8.85
CA PRO A 458 -4.72 8.13 -8.15
C PRO A 458 -6.05 8.89 -8.15
N LEU A 459 -6.90 8.66 -9.15
CA LEU A 459 -8.21 9.33 -9.26
C LEU A 459 -9.26 8.66 -8.35
N LEU A 460 -9.03 7.40 -7.95
CA LEU A 460 -9.86 6.67 -6.98
C LEU A 460 -9.27 6.65 -5.57
N ASP A 461 -8.10 7.29 -5.37
CA ASP A 461 -7.32 7.24 -4.12
C ASP A 461 -6.84 5.82 -3.76
N TRP A 462 -6.60 4.99 -4.76
CA TRP A 462 -6.10 3.63 -4.57
C TRP A 462 -4.59 3.59 -4.62
N GLY A 463 -3.98 3.36 -3.44
CA GLY A 463 -2.57 3.05 -3.27
C GLY A 463 -2.38 1.64 -2.73
N TRP A 464 -1.86 0.75 -3.56
CA TRP A 464 -1.57 -0.65 -3.20
C TRP A 464 -0.08 -0.83 -2.87
N GLY A 465 0.44 -0.09 -1.89
CA GLY A 465 1.90 0.04 -1.70
C GLY A 465 2.56 0.90 -2.79
N ASP A 466 3.72 0.49 -3.30
CA ASP A 466 4.52 1.25 -4.28
C ASP A 466 4.00 1.07 -5.72
N SER A 467 2.72 1.37 -5.95
CA SER A 467 2.02 1.13 -7.23
C SER A 467 1.70 -0.34 -7.49
N GLY A 468 1.30 -1.06 -6.45
CA GLY A 468 0.89 -2.46 -6.59
C GLY A 468 -0.46 -2.67 -7.27
N VAL A 469 -0.93 -3.91 -7.20
CA VAL A 469 -2.15 -4.40 -7.82
C VAL A 469 -2.82 -5.43 -6.91
N ILE A 470 -4.14 -5.32 -6.77
CA ILE A 470 -4.98 -6.30 -6.06
C ILE A 470 -5.74 -7.15 -7.08
N ARG A 471 -5.80 -8.47 -6.85
CA ARG A 471 -6.50 -9.43 -7.72
C ARG A 471 -7.35 -10.38 -6.91
N PHE A 472 -8.55 -10.67 -7.41
CA PHE A 472 -9.51 -11.61 -6.84
C PHE A 472 -9.61 -12.85 -7.72
N TRP A 473 -9.47 -14.03 -7.12
CA TRP A 473 -9.36 -15.32 -7.81
C TRP A 473 -10.42 -16.29 -7.31
N ILE A 474 -11.00 -17.09 -8.20
CA ILE A 474 -11.93 -18.16 -7.82
C ILE A 474 -11.69 -19.41 -8.66
N SER A 475 -11.79 -20.59 -8.05
CA SER A 475 -11.68 -21.85 -8.79
C SER A 475 -12.90 -22.10 -9.68
N THR A 476 -12.75 -22.94 -10.70
CA THR A 476 -13.88 -23.33 -11.58
C THR A 476 -15.01 -24.00 -10.77
N GLU A 477 -14.65 -24.83 -9.79
CA GLU A 477 -15.61 -25.54 -8.94
C GLU A 477 -16.34 -24.59 -7.99
N ASP A 478 -15.61 -23.66 -7.35
CA ASP A 478 -16.19 -22.64 -6.47
C ASP A 478 -17.11 -21.68 -7.23
N LEU A 479 -16.72 -21.30 -8.45
CA LEU A 479 -17.54 -20.48 -9.31
C LEU A 479 -18.85 -21.19 -9.70
N ALA A 480 -18.77 -22.47 -10.07
CA ALA A 480 -19.94 -23.28 -10.39
C ALA A 480 -20.86 -23.47 -9.18
N ALA A 481 -20.29 -23.67 -7.99
CA ALA A 481 -21.02 -23.77 -6.73
C ALA A 481 -21.44 -22.41 -6.15
N ARG A 482 -21.06 -21.29 -6.77
CA ARG A 482 -21.31 -19.92 -6.30
C ARG A 482 -20.81 -19.67 -4.87
N ARG A 483 -19.67 -20.26 -4.51
CA ARG A 483 -19.01 -20.09 -3.22
C ARG A 483 -18.15 -18.83 -3.21
N TRP A 484 -18.78 -17.66 -3.15
CA TRP A 484 -18.07 -16.38 -3.20
C TRP A 484 -17.15 -16.13 -1.98
N ASP A 485 -17.42 -16.78 -0.85
CA ASP A 485 -16.52 -16.76 0.32
C ASP A 485 -15.23 -17.57 0.09
N ALA A 486 -15.14 -18.39 -0.97
CA ALA A 486 -13.93 -19.12 -1.35
C ALA A 486 -13.02 -18.33 -2.30
N VAL A 487 -13.39 -17.08 -2.63
CA VAL A 487 -12.52 -16.20 -3.41
C VAL A 487 -11.22 -15.98 -2.65
N ALA A 488 -10.09 -16.06 -3.34
CA ALA A 488 -8.78 -15.69 -2.83
C ALA A 488 -8.39 -14.28 -3.31
N VAL A 489 -7.52 -13.61 -2.56
CA VAL A 489 -6.99 -12.30 -2.94
C VAL A 489 -5.47 -12.33 -2.96
N THR A 490 -4.87 -11.67 -3.94
CA THR A 490 -3.42 -11.43 -3.98
C THR A 490 -3.15 -9.95 -4.09
N LEU A 491 -2.18 -9.46 -3.33
CA LEU A 491 -1.64 -8.11 -3.42
C LEU A 491 -0.18 -8.23 -3.87
N GLN A 492 0.17 -7.55 -4.95
CA GLN A 492 1.54 -7.49 -5.45
C GLN A 492 1.98 -6.04 -5.50
N SER A 493 3.01 -5.67 -4.76
CA SER A 493 3.75 -4.42 -4.94
C SER A 493 5.01 -4.74 -5.77
N PRO A 494 5.41 -3.87 -6.72
CA PRO A 494 6.64 -4.07 -7.49
C PRO A 494 7.90 -4.08 -6.62
#